data_AF-A0A931FCA0-F1
#
_entry.id   AF-A0A931FCA0-F1
#
_cell.length_a   1.000
_cell.length_b   1.000
_cell.length_c   1.000
_cell.angle_alpha   90.00
_cell.angle_beta   90.00
_cell.angle_gamma   90.00
#
_symmetry.space_group_name_H-M   'P 1'
#
loop_
_entity.id
_entity.type
_entity.pdbx_description
1 polymer ?
#
loop_
_entity_poly.entity_id
_entity_poly.type
_entity_poly.pdbx_seq_one_letter_code
_entity_poly.pdbx_strand_id
1 'polypeptide(L)'
;MEETKKQHILAMGLRLSDSIGFEVVGEKGAENFQFLFSTFKRMIKNDHQCQLVDNQSKEAVLQSLYHTIAFYSTTNVKEVQNLLENLENNVDESFMIIPVYKVSKFVHDHVHCLLIHKINDQYVVTKMDKLHNFTVSGEVYKYANFYTKISKNKLPALSQILFLSKQEYRKESILNIADIINTLNKCKRTNLPVDWSGYRGVADCPINEPLATLRLALYNCRHNIFTDRTNRYKPKVENSKEFHKHFFQAFNENKKEVKPYYQALWQIYEERKDKAHCEKLWQEHCQEKKANGEKYIKKDKETMDRFLANHFVNKVLALPDTPEFIKHTKNLRAKGEAGFFKVFTSDSGKLKKWDSEKCIKHVSNTNRTKQLKRRFRELLPGVSKSKSIPTTQKQFEGPSR
;
A
#
# COMPACT_ATOMS: atom_id res chain seq x y z
N MET A 1 -10.58 -11.22 15.55
CA MET A 1 -9.33 -11.49 14.81
C MET A 1 -8.48 -12.48 15.58
N GLU A 2 -8.08 -13.55 14.90
CA GLU A 2 -7.21 -14.60 15.44
C GLU A 2 -5.83 -14.06 15.85
N GLU A 3 -5.25 -14.68 16.87
CA GLU A 3 -3.95 -14.26 17.41
C GLU A 3 -2.81 -14.38 16.39
N THR A 4 -2.84 -15.45 15.60
CA THR A 4 -1.93 -15.75 14.50
C THR A 4 -1.86 -14.60 13.49
N LYS A 5 -2.99 -14.02 13.10
CA LYS A 5 -3.05 -12.85 12.21
C LYS A 5 -2.41 -11.61 12.85
N LYS A 6 -2.63 -11.37 14.14
CA LYS A 6 -2.00 -10.24 14.86
C LYS A 6 -0.47 -10.40 14.87
N GLN A 7 0.02 -11.60 15.13
CA GLN A 7 1.45 -11.94 15.11
C GLN A 7 2.09 -11.63 13.75
N HIS A 8 1.40 -11.95 12.65
CA HIS A 8 1.90 -11.64 11.30
C HIS A 8 1.87 -10.16 10.97
N ILE A 9 0.79 -9.44 11.33
CA ILE A 9 0.74 -7.98 11.15
C ILE A 9 1.87 -7.30 11.92
N LEU A 10 2.14 -7.74 13.16
CA LEU A 10 3.26 -7.22 13.94
C LEU A 10 4.60 -7.53 13.26
N ALA A 11 4.83 -8.79 12.86
CA ALA A 11 6.05 -9.19 12.16
C ALA A 11 6.26 -8.39 10.87
N MET A 12 5.22 -8.21 10.05
CA MET A 12 5.26 -7.38 8.83
C MET A 12 5.53 -5.90 9.14
N GLY A 13 4.91 -5.33 10.18
CA GLY A 13 5.15 -3.95 10.57
C GLY A 13 6.57 -3.71 11.08
N LEU A 14 7.19 -4.71 11.71
CA LEU A 14 8.62 -4.74 12.06
C LEU A 14 9.51 -5.15 10.87
N ARG A 15 8.91 -5.40 9.70
CA ARG A 15 9.55 -5.84 8.46
C ARG A 15 10.23 -7.21 8.57
N LEU A 16 9.84 -8.05 9.52
CA LEU A 16 10.42 -9.37 9.78
C LEU A 16 9.64 -10.52 9.14
N SER A 17 8.57 -10.22 8.40
CA SER A 17 7.81 -11.17 7.59
C SER A 17 7.39 -10.50 6.29
N ASP A 18 7.20 -11.28 5.23
CA ASP A 18 6.48 -10.84 4.04
C ASP A 18 4.97 -10.96 4.24
N SER A 19 4.22 -10.42 3.28
CA SER A 19 2.77 -10.40 3.26
C SER A 19 2.14 -11.51 2.42
N ILE A 20 2.88 -12.59 2.11
CA ILE A 20 2.29 -13.74 1.43
C ILE A 20 1.11 -14.27 2.27
N GLY A 21 -0.04 -14.49 1.62
CA GLY A 21 -1.26 -14.95 2.29
C GLY A 21 -2.03 -13.88 3.06
N PHE A 22 -1.60 -12.61 3.01
CA PHE A 22 -2.36 -11.51 3.61
C PHE A 22 -3.54 -11.13 2.71
N GLU A 23 -4.74 -11.01 3.27
CA GLU A 23 -5.91 -10.56 2.53
C GLU A 23 -6.00 -9.02 2.58
N VAL A 24 -6.15 -8.37 1.42
CA VAL A 24 -6.20 -6.89 1.29
C VAL A 24 -7.57 -6.34 0.91
N VAL A 25 -8.50 -7.20 0.55
CA VAL A 25 -9.86 -6.83 0.14
C VAL A 25 -10.83 -7.92 0.55
N GLY A 26 -12.12 -7.65 0.40
CA GLY A 26 -13.16 -8.55 0.91
C GLY A 26 -13.33 -8.40 2.41
N GLU A 27 -14.02 -9.37 3.01
CA GLU A 27 -14.32 -9.36 4.44
C GLU A 27 -13.03 -9.51 5.27
N LYS A 28 -12.15 -10.45 4.90
CA LYS A 28 -10.87 -10.60 5.61
C LYS A 28 -9.93 -9.42 5.40
N GLY A 29 -9.91 -8.82 4.21
CA GLY A 29 -9.18 -7.57 3.99
C GLY A 29 -9.69 -6.42 4.86
N ALA A 30 -11.01 -6.30 5.00
CA ALA A 30 -11.62 -5.32 5.89
C ALA A 30 -11.25 -5.56 7.36
N GLU A 31 -11.38 -6.80 7.85
CA GLU A 31 -10.96 -7.17 9.20
C GLU A 31 -9.48 -6.82 9.47
N ASN A 32 -8.59 -7.19 8.52
CA ASN A 32 -7.16 -6.94 8.59
C ASN A 32 -6.83 -5.45 8.72
N PHE A 33 -7.42 -4.60 7.87
CA PHE A 33 -7.17 -3.17 7.91
C PHE A 33 -7.85 -2.46 9.08
N GLN A 34 -9.06 -2.87 9.48
CA GLN A 34 -9.70 -2.35 10.69
C GLN A 34 -8.82 -2.57 11.93
N PHE A 35 -8.22 -3.75 12.07
CA PHE A 35 -7.28 -4.02 13.15
C PHE A 35 -6.00 -3.17 13.03
N LEU A 36 -5.45 -3.02 11.82
CA LEU A 36 -4.25 -2.22 11.60
C LEU A 36 -4.49 -0.75 11.99
N PHE A 37 -5.58 -0.14 11.51
CA PHE A 37 -5.91 1.25 11.84
C PHE A 37 -6.34 1.42 13.30
N SER A 38 -6.97 0.42 13.90
CA SER A 38 -7.20 0.40 15.35
C SER A 38 -5.88 0.38 16.12
N THR A 39 -4.86 -0.32 15.62
CA THR A 39 -3.51 -0.30 16.19
C THR A 39 -2.88 1.08 16.06
N PHE A 40 -3.01 1.74 14.92
CA PHE A 40 -2.52 3.11 14.76
C PHE A 40 -3.19 4.08 15.73
N LYS A 41 -4.50 3.95 15.92
CA LYS A 41 -5.25 4.73 16.90
C LYS A 41 -4.70 4.52 18.32
N ARG A 42 -4.33 3.29 18.67
CA ARG A 42 -3.68 2.98 19.95
C ARG A 42 -2.29 3.58 20.08
N MET A 43 -1.49 3.57 19.01
CA MET A 43 -0.19 4.25 18.99
C MET A 43 -0.36 5.72 19.37
N ILE A 44 -1.31 6.41 18.75
CA ILE A 44 -1.60 7.82 19.03
C ILE A 44 -2.13 7.99 20.47
N LYS A 45 -3.07 7.16 20.91
CA LYS A 45 -3.65 7.23 22.25
C LYS A 45 -2.59 7.08 23.34
N ASN A 46 -1.72 6.06 23.21
CA ASN A 46 -0.71 5.69 24.20
C ASN A 46 0.54 6.58 24.18
N ASP A 47 0.68 7.45 23.17
CA ASP A 47 1.72 8.46 23.13
C ASP A 47 1.39 9.61 24.11
N HIS A 48 1.73 9.40 25.38
CA HIS A 48 1.56 10.38 26.45
C HIS A 48 2.59 11.52 26.37
N GLN A 49 3.71 11.29 25.69
CA GLN A 49 4.79 12.26 25.53
C GLN A 49 4.58 13.17 24.30
N CYS A 50 3.49 12.97 23.54
CA CYS A 50 3.15 13.76 22.36
C CYS A 50 4.26 13.77 21.29
N GLN A 51 5.02 12.68 21.19
CA GLN A 51 6.12 12.54 20.23
C GLN A 51 5.60 12.43 18.79
N LEU A 52 4.51 11.69 18.60
CA LEU A 52 3.89 11.39 17.31
C LEU A 52 2.98 12.52 16.82
N VAL A 53 2.17 13.08 17.71
CA VAL A 53 1.26 14.20 17.44
C VAL A 53 1.25 15.11 18.68
N ASP A 54 1.14 16.42 18.49
CA ASP A 54 0.98 17.31 19.64
C ASP A 54 -0.37 17.08 20.35
N ASN A 55 -0.48 17.59 21.57
CA ASN A 55 -1.67 17.37 22.38
C ASN A 55 -2.94 18.03 21.81
N GLN A 56 -2.79 19.12 21.04
CA GLN A 56 -3.93 19.88 20.49
C GLN A 56 -4.56 19.14 19.31
N SER A 57 -3.74 18.55 18.45
CA SER A 57 -4.17 17.79 17.27
C SER A 57 -4.53 16.33 17.58
N LYS A 58 -4.21 15.83 18.78
CA LYS A 58 -4.38 14.42 19.15
C LYS A 58 -5.80 13.89 18.96
N GLU A 59 -6.82 14.61 19.45
CA GLU A 59 -8.21 14.16 19.33
C GLU A 59 -8.68 14.17 17.88
N ALA A 60 -8.36 15.21 17.11
CA ALA A 60 -8.71 15.29 15.69
C ALA A 60 -8.06 14.16 14.87
N VAL A 61 -6.79 13.84 15.14
CA VAL A 61 -6.11 12.68 14.52
C VAL A 61 -6.78 11.37 14.89
N LEU A 62 -7.22 11.20 16.15
CA LEU A 62 -7.96 10.01 16.58
C LEU A 62 -9.30 9.90 15.81
N GLN A 63 -10.02 11.01 15.61
CA GLN A 63 -11.25 11.06 14.82
C GLN A 63 -11.02 10.69 13.34
N SER A 64 -9.95 11.18 12.73
CA SER A 64 -9.55 10.78 11.37
C SER A 64 -9.27 9.28 11.23
N LEU A 65 -8.67 8.68 12.26
CA LEU A 65 -8.49 7.22 12.32
C LEU A 65 -9.81 6.48 12.53
N TYR A 66 -10.76 7.02 13.29
CA TYR A 66 -12.12 6.46 13.39
C TYR A 66 -12.83 6.47 12.03
N HIS A 67 -12.80 7.59 11.28
CA HIS A 67 -13.37 7.66 9.93
C HIS A 67 -12.71 6.65 8.98
N THR A 68 -11.39 6.51 9.07
CA THR A 68 -10.63 5.50 8.31
C THR A 68 -11.07 4.07 8.64
N ILE A 69 -11.31 3.75 9.91
CA ILE A 69 -11.82 2.43 10.33
C ILE A 69 -13.26 2.23 9.84
N ALA A 70 -14.11 3.25 9.95
CA ALA A 70 -15.51 3.22 9.55
C ALA A 70 -15.70 2.95 8.05
N PHE A 71 -14.76 3.40 7.21
CA PHE A 71 -14.75 3.09 5.77
C PHE A 71 -14.88 1.59 5.48
N TYR A 72 -14.25 0.74 6.28
CA TYR A 72 -14.29 -0.71 6.05
C TYR A 72 -15.66 -1.30 6.36
N SER A 73 -16.40 -0.70 7.29
CA SER A 73 -17.76 -1.10 7.67
C SER A 73 -18.85 -0.60 6.71
N THR A 74 -18.53 0.29 5.76
CA THR A 74 -19.57 0.84 4.87
C THR A 74 -20.13 -0.25 3.95
N THR A 75 -21.45 -0.27 3.79
CA THR A 75 -22.19 -1.26 3.00
C THR A 75 -22.59 -0.74 1.62
N ASN A 76 -22.52 0.58 1.40
CA ASN A 76 -22.90 1.22 0.14
C ASN A 76 -22.05 2.48 -0.16
N VAL A 77 -22.18 2.98 -1.39
CA VAL A 77 -21.43 4.14 -1.89
C VAL A 77 -21.80 5.44 -1.16
N LYS A 78 -23.05 5.58 -0.72
CA LYS A 78 -23.53 6.78 -0.04
C LYS A 78 -22.85 6.95 1.32
N GLU A 79 -22.65 5.86 2.06
CA GLU A 79 -21.91 5.88 3.32
C GLU A 79 -20.45 6.30 3.13
N VAL A 80 -19.78 5.82 2.08
CA VAL A 80 -18.42 6.28 1.73
C VAL A 80 -18.41 7.77 1.40
N GLN A 81 -19.42 8.25 0.67
CA GLN A 81 -19.56 9.67 0.37
C GLN A 81 -19.75 10.49 1.66
N ASN A 82 -20.62 10.06 2.58
CA ASN A 82 -20.84 10.75 3.84
C ASN A 82 -19.55 10.87 4.67
N LEU A 83 -18.72 9.81 4.71
CA LEU A 83 -17.42 9.85 5.39
C LEU A 83 -16.49 10.93 4.79
N LEU A 84 -16.47 11.06 3.46
CA LEU A 84 -15.68 12.08 2.77
C LEU A 84 -16.27 13.49 2.97
N GLU A 85 -17.59 13.63 3.01
CA GLU A 85 -18.26 14.93 3.25
C GLU A 85 -17.95 15.48 4.64
N ASN A 86 -17.84 14.59 5.64
CA ASN A 86 -17.49 14.87 7.03
C ASN A 86 -16.03 15.27 7.24
N LEU A 87 -15.17 15.21 6.21
CA LEU A 87 -13.85 15.81 6.30
C LEU A 87 -13.99 17.34 6.45
N GLU A 88 -13.33 17.88 7.47
CA GLU A 88 -13.22 19.31 7.71
C GLU A 88 -12.37 19.96 6.62
N ASN A 89 -12.80 21.14 6.18
CA ASN A 89 -12.13 21.87 5.10
C ASN A 89 -10.94 22.66 5.66
N ASN A 90 -9.77 22.53 5.03
CA ASN A 90 -8.53 23.22 5.42
C ASN A 90 -8.01 22.85 6.83
N VAL A 91 -8.30 21.64 7.30
CA VAL A 91 -7.80 21.11 8.57
C VAL A 91 -6.88 19.93 8.29
N ASP A 92 -5.60 20.05 8.66
CA ASP A 92 -4.56 19.06 8.34
C ASP A 92 -4.71 17.75 9.14
N GLU A 93 -5.33 17.83 10.32
CA GLU A 93 -5.66 16.69 11.18
C GLU A 93 -6.87 15.90 10.67
N SER A 94 -7.69 16.49 9.80
CA SER A 94 -8.90 15.88 9.24
C SER A 94 -8.57 15.16 7.93
N PHE A 95 -8.39 13.84 8.02
CA PHE A 95 -7.96 13.01 6.90
C PHE A 95 -8.55 11.59 6.91
N MET A 96 -8.43 10.90 5.77
CA MET A 96 -8.62 9.45 5.68
C MET A 96 -7.41 8.78 5.04
N ILE A 97 -7.05 7.59 5.54
CA ILE A 97 -5.97 6.75 5.01
C ILE A 97 -6.56 5.49 4.36
N ILE A 98 -6.53 5.39 3.03
CA ILE A 98 -7.15 4.28 2.30
C ILE A 98 -6.07 3.49 1.54
N PRO A 99 -5.68 2.29 2.01
CA PRO A 99 -4.92 1.32 1.24
C PRO A 99 -5.69 0.95 -0.03
N VAL A 100 -4.99 0.97 -1.17
CA VAL A 100 -5.56 0.59 -2.47
C VAL A 100 -4.57 -0.27 -3.23
N TYR A 101 -5.08 -1.26 -3.96
CA TYR A 101 -4.22 -2.20 -4.66
C TYR A 101 -3.96 -1.81 -6.11
N LYS A 102 -2.86 -2.35 -6.63
CA LYS A 102 -2.47 -2.39 -8.03
C LYS A 102 -2.22 -3.84 -8.40
N VAL A 103 -2.81 -4.28 -9.50
CA VAL A 103 -2.55 -5.57 -10.15
C VAL A 103 -1.95 -5.28 -11.51
N SER A 104 -0.89 -5.99 -11.88
CA SER A 104 -0.30 -5.89 -13.21
C SER A 104 0.01 -7.28 -13.77
N LYS A 105 -0.09 -7.39 -15.11
CA LYS A 105 0.22 -8.64 -15.83
C LYS A 105 1.72 -8.92 -15.87
N PHE A 106 2.53 -7.85 -15.85
CA PHE A 106 3.98 -7.90 -16.04
C PHE A 106 4.77 -7.35 -14.84
N VAL A 107 4.08 -6.64 -13.94
CA VAL A 107 4.64 -6.07 -12.73
C VAL A 107 3.92 -6.71 -11.55
N HIS A 108 4.59 -6.74 -10.43
CA HIS A 108 4.10 -7.26 -9.17
C HIS A 108 2.80 -6.63 -8.68
N ASP A 109 2.01 -7.43 -7.96
CA ASP A 109 0.88 -6.94 -7.20
C ASP A 109 1.40 -6.05 -6.07
N HIS A 110 0.69 -4.97 -5.77
CA HIS A 110 1.19 -4.00 -4.81
C HIS A 110 0.05 -3.25 -4.15
N VAL A 111 0.21 -2.92 -2.87
CA VAL A 111 -0.64 -1.95 -2.19
C VAL A 111 0.06 -0.61 -2.26
N HIS A 112 -0.65 0.42 -2.70
CA HIS A 112 -0.33 1.81 -2.42
C HIS A 112 -1.26 2.31 -1.32
N CYS A 113 -1.02 3.49 -0.79
CA CYS A 113 -1.94 4.09 0.15
C CYS A 113 -2.34 5.50 -0.29
N LEU A 114 -3.60 5.83 -0.08
CA LEU A 114 -4.17 7.15 -0.35
C LEU A 114 -4.31 7.91 0.97
N LEU A 115 -3.85 9.15 0.99
CA LEU A 115 -4.16 10.12 2.05
C LEU A 115 -5.09 11.18 1.47
N ILE A 116 -6.28 11.29 2.03
CA ILE A 116 -7.36 12.15 1.53
C ILE A 116 -7.62 13.26 2.54
N HIS A 117 -7.53 14.52 2.08
CA HIS A 117 -7.95 15.71 2.82
C HIS A 117 -9.00 16.49 2.02
N LYS A 118 -9.67 17.42 2.68
CA LYS A 118 -10.52 18.42 2.03
C LYS A 118 -9.86 19.80 2.18
N ILE A 119 -9.45 20.39 1.06
CA ILE A 119 -8.71 21.66 1.02
C ILE A 119 -9.37 22.56 -0.02
N ASN A 120 -9.75 23.77 0.38
CA ASN A 120 -10.47 24.75 -0.45
C ASN A 120 -11.67 24.14 -1.19
N ASP A 121 -12.48 23.36 -0.45
CA ASP A 121 -13.67 22.63 -0.93
C ASP A 121 -13.38 21.61 -2.06
N GLN A 122 -12.14 21.19 -2.17
CA GLN A 122 -11.69 20.13 -3.07
C GLN A 122 -11.12 18.97 -2.28
N TYR A 123 -11.29 17.76 -2.82
CA TYR A 123 -10.70 16.56 -2.26
C TYR A 123 -9.28 16.41 -2.79
N VAL A 124 -8.29 16.53 -1.91
CA VAL A 124 -6.87 16.34 -2.25
C VAL A 124 -6.51 14.90 -1.94
N VAL A 125 -6.37 14.09 -3.00
CA VAL A 125 -6.01 12.67 -2.90
C VAL A 125 -4.53 12.52 -3.18
N THR A 126 -3.79 12.18 -2.14
CA THR A 126 -2.34 11.95 -2.17
C THR A 126 -2.07 10.46 -2.29
N LYS A 127 -1.41 10.02 -3.36
CA LYS A 127 -0.87 8.67 -3.49
C LYS A 127 0.48 8.62 -2.79
N MET A 128 0.65 7.63 -1.92
CA MET A 128 1.90 7.26 -1.28
C MET A 128 2.34 5.87 -1.76
N ASP A 129 3.62 5.74 -2.13
CA ASP A 129 4.27 4.51 -2.56
C ASP A 129 5.73 4.45 -2.07
N LYS A 130 6.09 3.56 -1.14
CA LYS A 130 7.50 3.42 -0.72
C LYS A 130 8.36 2.62 -1.70
N LEU A 131 7.76 1.76 -2.54
CA LEU A 131 8.52 0.79 -3.35
C LEU A 131 9.22 1.44 -4.52
N HIS A 132 8.50 2.27 -5.28
CA HIS A 132 8.97 2.80 -6.56
C HIS A 132 9.49 4.23 -6.49
N ASN A 133 10.21 4.59 -5.42
CA ASN A 133 10.63 5.99 -5.26
C ASN A 133 11.75 6.43 -6.17
N PHE A 134 12.48 5.55 -6.84
CA PHE A 134 13.66 5.95 -7.62
C PHE A 134 13.67 5.38 -9.04
N THR A 135 14.10 6.18 -10.00
CA THR A 135 14.52 5.73 -11.34
C THR A 135 15.85 4.98 -11.25
N VAL A 136 16.23 4.31 -12.35
CA VAL A 136 17.56 3.69 -12.50
C VAL A 136 18.69 4.72 -12.32
N SER A 137 18.43 6.00 -12.63
CA SER A 137 19.35 7.13 -12.43
C SER A 137 19.37 7.71 -11.00
N GLY A 138 18.61 7.14 -10.05
CA GLY A 138 18.55 7.63 -8.66
C GLY A 138 17.68 8.89 -8.47
N GLU A 139 16.90 9.27 -9.49
CA GLU A 139 15.95 10.37 -9.39
C GLU A 139 14.66 9.92 -8.72
N VAL A 140 14.01 10.80 -7.95
CA VAL A 140 12.70 10.44 -7.42
C VAL A 140 11.76 10.19 -8.59
N TYR A 141 11.19 9.00 -8.66
CA TYR A 141 10.23 8.68 -9.70
C TYR A 141 9.02 9.59 -9.49
N LYS A 142 8.87 10.61 -10.34
CA LYS A 142 7.83 11.66 -10.27
C LYS A 142 6.37 11.15 -10.26
N TYR A 143 6.19 9.84 -10.39
CA TYR A 143 4.90 9.16 -10.35
C TYR A 143 4.75 8.19 -9.15
N ALA A 144 5.77 8.09 -8.28
CA ALA A 144 5.71 7.31 -7.05
C ALA A 144 4.75 7.95 -6.06
N ASN A 145 5.02 9.21 -5.71
CA ASN A 145 4.20 10.01 -4.81
C ASN A 145 3.72 11.25 -5.54
N PHE A 146 2.41 11.47 -5.51
CA PHE A 146 1.78 12.65 -6.11
C PHE A 146 0.46 12.92 -5.43
N TYR A 147 -0.06 14.12 -5.58
CA TYR A 147 -1.45 14.41 -5.23
C TYR A 147 -2.24 14.93 -6.42
N THR A 148 -3.55 14.73 -6.37
CA THR A 148 -4.49 15.28 -7.34
C THR A 148 -5.66 15.94 -6.61
N LYS A 149 -6.10 17.10 -7.13
CA LYS A 149 -7.25 17.82 -6.60
C LYS A 149 -8.51 17.38 -7.35
N ILE A 150 -9.50 16.88 -6.64
CA ILE A 150 -10.77 16.40 -7.17
C ILE A 150 -11.86 17.36 -6.75
N SER A 151 -12.56 17.94 -7.72
CA SER A 151 -13.65 18.88 -7.46
C SER A 151 -14.82 18.20 -6.76
N LYS A 152 -15.54 18.94 -5.91
CA LYS A 152 -16.71 18.45 -5.17
C LYS A 152 -17.76 17.75 -6.04
N ASN A 153 -18.01 18.25 -7.25
CA ASN A 153 -18.94 17.62 -8.21
C ASN A 153 -18.49 16.25 -8.75
N LYS A 154 -17.27 15.78 -8.42
CA LYS A 154 -16.75 14.44 -8.73
C LYS A 154 -16.72 13.52 -7.52
N LEU A 155 -17.18 13.99 -6.36
CA LEU A 155 -17.25 13.20 -5.15
C LEU A 155 -18.03 11.87 -5.32
N PRO A 156 -19.21 11.83 -5.97
CA PRO A 156 -19.92 10.55 -6.17
C PRO A 156 -19.08 9.52 -6.92
N ALA A 157 -18.28 9.95 -7.91
CA ALA A 157 -17.41 9.07 -8.67
C ALA A 157 -16.21 8.59 -7.83
N LEU A 158 -15.63 9.47 -7.00
CA LEU A 158 -14.57 9.11 -6.07
C LEU A 158 -15.06 8.07 -5.05
N SER A 159 -16.22 8.30 -4.43
CA SER A 159 -16.83 7.39 -3.46
C SER A 159 -17.11 6.02 -4.06
N GLN A 160 -17.60 5.97 -5.30
CA GLN A 160 -17.81 4.71 -6.03
C GLN A 160 -16.51 3.93 -6.23
N ILE A 161 -15.43 4.59 -6.64
CA ILE A 161 -14.12 3.96 -6.85
C ILE A 161 -13.59 3.39 -5.53
N LEU A 162 -13.63 4.18 -4.46
CA LEU A 162 -13.14 3.75 -3.14
C LEU A 162 -13.97 2.58 -2.60
N PHE A 163 -15.30 2.66 -2.67
CA PHE A 163 -16.18 1.57 -2.24
C PHE A 163 -15.87 0.24 -2.94
N LEU A 164 -15.66 0.27 -4.26
CA LEU A 164 -15.33 -0.94 -5.02
C LEU A 164 -13.91 -1.46 -4.73
N SER A 165 -12.97 -0.56 -4.41
CA SER A 165 -11.57 -0.92 -4.15
C SER A 165 -11.38 -1.80 -2.92
N LYS A 166 -12.31 -1.79 -1.95
CA LYS A 166 -12.24 -2.65 -0.76
C LYS A 166 -12.97 -3.99 -0.90
N GLN A 167 -13.82 -4.17 -1.90
CA GLN A 167 -14.73 -5.31 -1.98
C GLN A 167 -14.10 -6.57 -2.58
N GLU A 168 -13.41 -6.44 -3.71
CA GLU A 168 -12.96 -7.62 -4.46
C GLU A 168 -11.57 -7.41 -5.06
N TYR A 169 -10.76 -8.47 -4.99
CA TYR A 169 -9.48 -8.56 -5.67
C TYR A 169 -9.72 -9.01 -7.10
N ARG A 170 -8.94 -8.50 -8.06
CA ARG A 170 -9.16 -8.81 -9.49
C ARG A 170 -7.85 -9.07 -10.21
N LYS A 171 -7.28 -10.26 -9.97
CA LYS A 171 -6.00 -10.71 -10.55
C LYS A 171 -5.97 -10.67 -12.09
N GLU A 172 -7.11 -10.86 -12.75
CA GLU A 172 -7.19 -10.88 -14.22
C GLU A 172 -7.23 -9.49 -14.86
N SER A 173 -7.40 -8.41 -14.08
CA SER A 173 -7.47 -7.04 -14.62
C SER A 173 -6.20 -6.29 -14.28
N ILE A 174 -5.56 -5.69 -15.29
CA ILE A 174 -4.48 -4.72 -15.03
C ILE A 174 -5.15 -3.50 -14.43
N LEU A 175 -5.04 -3.32 -13.11
CA LEU A 175 -5.77 -2.31 -12.37
C LEU A 175 -4.81 -1.49 -11.52
N ASN A 176 -4.94 -0.17 -11.56
CA ASN A 176 -4.31 0.72 -10.60
C ASN A 176 -5.34 1.74 -10.12
N ILE A 177 -5.83 1.57 -8.90
CA ILE A 177 -6.89 2.42 -8.32
C ILE A 177 -6.46 3.89 -8.26
N ALA A 178 -5.20 4.18 -7.93
CA ALA A 178 -4.69 5.55 -7.88
C ALA A 178 -4.65 6.21 -9.27
N ASP A 179 -4.31 5.44 -10.32
CA ASP A 179 -4.36 5.94 -11.70
C ASP A 179 -5.81 6.20 -12.15
N ILE A 180 -6.75 5.34 -11.77
CA ILE A 180 -8.17 5.52 -12.03
C ILE A 180 -8.69 6.81 -11.38
N ILE A 181 -8.43 7.02 -10.10
CA ILE A 181 -8.82 8.23 -9.38
C ILE A 181 -8.26 9.48 -10.08
N ASN A 182 -7.00 9.42 -10.51
CA ASN A 182 -6.36 10.53 -11.22
C ASN A 182 -7.06 10.91 -12.55
N THR A 183 -7.77 9.99 -13.19
CA THR A 183 -8.55 10.32 -14.40
C THR A 183 -9.72 11.27 -14.12
N LEU A 184 -10.25 11.30 -12.89
CA LEU A 184 -11.30 12.24 -12.47
C LEU A 184 -10.85 13.69 -12.69
N ASN A 185 -9.55 13.97 -12.50
CA ASN A 185 -8.95 15.28 -12.74
C ASN A 185 -8.07 15.34 -14.00
N LYS A 186 -8.46 14.69 -15.11
CA LYS A 186 -7.76 14.85 -16.41
C LYS A 186 -6.28 14.42 -16.34
N CYS A 187 -5.94 13.57 -15.36
CA CYS A 187 -4.59 13.16 -15.06
C CYS A 187 -3.64 14.29 -14.62
N LYS A 188 -4.16 15.45 -14.19
CA LYS A 188 -3.35 16.52 -13.60
C LYS A 188 -2.88 16.09 -12.20
N ARG A 189 -1.59 15.78 -12.12
CA ARG A 189 -0.86 15.40 -10.90
C ARG A 189 0.09 16.51 -10.51
N THR A 190 0.25 16.70 -9.21
CA THR A 190 1.36 17.48 -8.66
C THR A 190 2.30 16.51 -7.96
N ASN A 191 3.58 16.58 -8.31
CA ASN A 191 4.60 15.73 -7.71
C ASN A 191 4.70 16.01 -6.21
N LEU A 192 4.87 14.96 -5.41
CA LEU A 192 5.16 15.10 -4.00
C LEU A 192 6.57 14.53 -3.75
N PRO A 193 7.60 15.35 -3.49
CA PRO A 193 9.00 14.92 -3.48
C PRO A 193 9.38 14.22 -2.17
N VAL A 194 8.55 13.27 -1.72
CA VAL A 194 8.79 12.46 -0.53
C VAL A 194 9.81 11.37 -0.84
N ASP A 195 10.84 11.30 -0.01
CA ASP A 195 11.90 10.31 -0.04
C ASP A 195 11.68 9.23 1.04
N TRP A 196 11.47 8.00 0.58
CA TRP A 196 11.47 6.81 1.43
C TRP A 196 12.64 5.89 1.13
N SER A 197 13.17 5.27 2.19
CA SER A 197 14.26 4.28 2.07
C SER A 197 13.82 2.91 1.54
N GLY A 198 12.66 2.80 0.89
CA GLY A 198 12.13 1.56 0.32
C GLY A 198 11.86 0.41 1.32
N TYR A 199 11.70 -0.78 0.76
CA TYR A 199 11.37 -2.02 1.48
C TYR A 199 12.57 -2.83 1.96
N ARG A 200 13.77 -2.57 1.43
CA ARG A 200 15.01 -3.25 1.84
C ARG A 200 14.86 -4.78 1.92
N GLY A 201 14.37 -5.37 0.84
CA GLY A 201 14.31 -6.83 0.66
C GLY A 201 13.11 -7.57 1.28
N VAL A 202 12.15 -6.89 1.90
CA VAL A 202 10.95 -7.53 2.48
C VAL A 202 9.67 -7.03 1.83
N ALA A 203 8.85 -7.94 1.30
CA ALA A 203 7.58 -7.64 0.65
C ALA A 203 6.44 -7.57 1.66
N ASP A 204 6.18 -6.39 2.23
CA ASP A 204 5.23 -6.17 3.34
C ASP A 204 4.33 -4.94 3.12
N CYS A 205 4.05 -4.62 1.85
CA CYS A 205 3.38 -3.37 1.46
C CYS A 205 2.01 -3.10 2.10
N PRO A 206 1.15 -4.07 2.50
CA PRO A 206 -0.11 -3.76 3.18
C PRO A 206 0.05 -3.10 4.52
N ILE A 207 1.20 -3.31 5.18
CA ILE A 207 1.43 -2.77 6.51
C ILE A 207 2.36 -1.57 6.40
N ASN A 208 3.41 -1.69 5.59
CA ASN A 208 4.42 -0.63 5.46
C ASN A 208 3.89 0.63 4.76
N GLU A 209 2.96 0.50 3.81
CA GLU A 209 2.39 1.65 3.10
C GLU A 209 1.43 2.45 3.99
N PRO A 210 0.48 1.81 4.73
CA PRO A 210 -0.30 2.54 5.72
C PRO A 210 0.55 3.15 6.84
N LEU A 211 1.60 2.46 7.33
CA LEU A 211 2.51 3.03 8.33
C LEU A 211 3.23 4.29 7.84
N ALA A 212 3.74 4.28 6.60
CA ALA A 212 4.37 5.45 6.01
C ALA A 212 3.38 6.58 5.73
N THR A 213 2.14 6.23 5.38
CA THR A 213 1.08 7.21 5.12
C THR A 213 0.59 7.86 6.40
N LEU A 214 0.46 7.10 7.50
CA LEU A 214 0.23 7.64 8.83
C LEU A 214 1.35 8.62 9.20
N ARG A 215 2.61 8.22 9.03
CA ARG A 215 3.76 9.10 9.31
C ARG A 215 3.73 10.39 8.48
N LEU A 216 3.27 10.32 7.22
CA LEU A 216 3.09 11.50 6.37
C LEU A 216 1.92 12.38 6.84
N ALA A 217 0.80 11.78 7.26
CA ALA A 217 -0.36 12.50 7.79
C ALA A 217 -0.01 13.25 9.10
N LEU A 218 0.66 12.58 10.04
CA LEU A 218 1.15 13.19 11.28
C LEU A 218 2.18 14.29 11.01
N TYR A 219 3.06 14.09 10.03
CA TYR A 219 3.98 15.13 9.59
C TYR A 219 3.22 16.33 8.97
N ASN A 220 2.14 16.08 8.22
CA ASN A 220 1.31 17.15 7.64
C ASN A 220 0.66 18.04 8.71
N CYS A 221 0.21 17.45 9.83
CA CYS A 221 -0.36 18.20 10.96
C CYS A 221 0.60 19.29 11.50
N ARG A 222 1.92 19.08 11.37
CA ARG A 222 2.95 20.03 11.82
C ARG A 222 3.56 20.82 10.66
N HIS A 223 3.50 20.28 9.46
CA HIS A 223 4.20 20.76 8.29
C HIS A 223 3.38 20.51 7.02
N ASN A 224 2.73 21.55 6.51
CA ASN A 224 1.97 21.46 5.27
C ASN A 224 2.80 20.83 4.13
N ILE A 225 2.35 19.65 3.66
CA ILE A 225 3.01 18.85 2.62
C ILE A 225 2.68 19.31 1.19
N PHE A 226 1.69 20.20 1.04
CA PHE A 226 1.22 20.74 -0.25
C PHE A 226 1.86 22.07 -0.62
N THR A 227 2.79 22.56 0.21
CA THR A 227 3.65 23.69 -0.11
C THR A 227 4.57 23.33 -1.28
N ASP A 228 4.91 24.31 -2.13
CA ASP A 228 5.72 24.07 -3.32
C ASP A 228 7.16 23.75 -2.92
N ARG A 229 7.43 22.46 -2.75
CA ARG A 229 8.75 21.94 -2.37
C ARG A 229 9.43 21.45 -3.64
N THR A 230 10.48 22.16 -4.03
CA THR A 230 11.37 21.72 -5.12
C THR A 230 12.33 20.62 -4.64
N ASN A 231 12.67 20.61 -3.35
CA ASN A 231 13.64 19.68 -2.76
C ASN A 231 12.99 18.43 -2.17
N ARG A 232 13.72 17.31 -2.29
CA ARG A 232 13.35 16.03 -1.67
C ARG A 232 13.35 16.16 -0.16
N TYR A 233 12.37 15.53 0.49
CA TYR A 233 12.32 15.49 1.95
C TYR A 233 11.86 14.13 2.45
N LYS A 234 12.34 13.77 3.63
CA LYS A 234 11.91 12.58 4.34
C LYS A 234 11.00 13.00 5.49
N PRO A 235 9.70 12.66 5.49
CA PRO A 235 8.79 12.98 6.60
C PRO A 235 9.37 12.42 7.90
N LYS A 236 9.67 13.30 8.85
CA LYS A 236 10.20 12.94 10.16
C LYS A 236 9.26 13.46 11.24
N VAL A 237 8.48 12.53 11.79
CA VAL A 237 7.77 12.73 13.05
C VAL A 237 8.72 12.39 14.21
N GLU A 238 9.49 11.30 14.05
CA GLU A 238 10.47 10.80 15.02
C GLU A 238 11.54 9.93 14.32
N ASN A 239 12.53 9.47 15.09
CA ASN A 239 13.40 8.35 14.74
C ASN A 239 12.57 7.12 14.31
N SER A 240 13.06 6.42 13.28
CA SER A 240 12.43 5.19 12.80
C SER A 240 12.31 4.11 13.87
N LYS A 241 13.28 3.95 14.78
CA LYS A 241 13.23 2.89 15.80
C LYS A 241 12.10 3.17 16.79
N GLU A 242 12.05 4.38 17.34
CA GLU A 242 11.00 4.80 18.26
C GLU A 242 9.59 4.76 17.62
N PHE A 243 9.44 5.16 16.35
CA PHE A 243 8.15 5.05 15.66
C PHE A 243 7.64 3.59 15.57
N HIS A 244 8.55 2.62 15.36
CA HIS A 244 8.17 1.20 15.37
C HIS A 244 8.01 0.65 16.79
N LYS A 245 8.64 1.25 17.79
CA LYS A 245 8.43 0.95 19.21
C LYS A 245 7.00 1.31 19.62
N HIS A 246 6.51 2.49 19.23
CA HIS A 246 5.10 2.88 19.42
C HIS A 246 4.16 1.86 18.77
N PHE A 247 4.46 1.43 17.54
CA PHE A 247 3.68 0.39 16.85
C PHE A 247 3.70 -0.93 17.62
N PHE A 248 4.87 -1.41 18.04
CA PHE A 248 5.01 -2.62 18.85
C PHE A 248 4.25 -2.54 20.18
N GLN A 249 4.39 -1.43 20.92
CA GLN A 249 3.71 -1.23 22.19
C GLN A 249 2.18 -1.20 22.04
N ALA A 250 1.67 -0.72 20.90
CA ALA A 250 0.23 -0.73 20.60
C ALA A 250 -0.37 -2.13 20.42
N PHE A 251 0.44 -3.19 20.32
CA PHE A 251 -0.01 -4.58 20.34
C PHE A 251 -0.15 -5.17 21.76
N ASN A 252 0.46 -4.52 22.76
CA ASN A 252 0.60 -5.05 24.12
C ASN A 252 -0.43 -4.50 25.13
N GLU A 253 -1.55 -3.93 24.67
CA GLU A 253 -2.55 -3.22 25.50
C GLU A 253 -2.80 -3.86 26.86
N ASN A 254 -2.50 -3.11 27.93
CA ASN A 254 -2.93 -3.38 29.31
C ASN A 254 -2.59 -4.78 29.86
N LYS A 255 -1.66 -5.50 29.22
CA LYS A 255 -1.16 -6.75 29.76
C LYS A 255 0.00 -6.43 30.68
N LYS A 256 -0.07 -6.97 31.91
CA LYS A 256 1.04 -6.94 32.86
C LYS A 256 2.31 -7.57 32.24
N GLU A 257 2.12 -8.49 31.29
CA GLU A 257 3.21 -9.21 30.63
C GLU A 257 3.09 -9.15 29.10
N VAL A 258 4.20 -8.83 28.45
CA VAL A 258 4.36 -8.89 26.98
C VAL A 258 4.43 -10.36 26.58
N LYS A 259 3.72 -10.73 25.51
CA LYS A 259 3.77 -12.10 25.01
C LYS A 259 5.21 -12.46 24.61
N PRO A 260 5.74 -13.64 25.00
CA PRO A 260 7.11 -14.04 24.67
C PRO A 260 7.45 -13.91 23.18
N TYR A 261 6.54 -14.35 22.30
CA TYR A 261 6.71 -14.20 20.86
C TYR A 261 6.83 -12.73 20.40
N TYR A 262 6.03 -11.82 20.97
CA TYR A 262 6.07 -10.40 20.59
C TYR A 262 7.40 -9.79 21.04
N GLN A 263 7.85 -10.14 22.25
CA GLN A 263 9.15 -9.70 22.76
C GLN A 263 10.31 -10.21 21.89
N ALA A 264 10.25 -11.48 21.45
CA ALA A 264 11.24 -12.05 20.54
C ALA A 264 11.27 -11.31 19.18
N LEU A 265 10.11 -10.99 18.61
CA LEU A 265 10.04 -10.17 17.39
C LEU A 265 10.68 -8.79 17.59
N TRP A 266 10.44 -8.15 18.74
CA TRP A 266 11.06 -6.86 19.05
C TRP A 266 12.58 -6.96 19.16
N GLN A 267 13.11 -7.97 19.85
CA GLN A 267 14.56 -8.20 19.96
C GLN A 267 15.21 -8.39 18.59
N ILE A 268 14.62 -9.23 17.72
CA ILE A 268 15.10 -9.43 16.35
C ILE A 268 15.05 -8.11 15.55
N TYR A 269 14.00 -7.29 15.76
CA TYR A 269 13.93 -5.96 15.15
C TYR A 269 15.06 -5.05 15.64
N GLU A 270 15.36 -5.04 16.94
CA GLU A 270 16.45 -4.23 17.50
C GLU A 270 17.81 -4.62 16.93
N GLU A 271 18.11 -5.92 16.84
CA GLU A 271 19.32 -6.45 16.18
C GLU A 271 19.42 -5.97 14.72
N ARG A 272 18.31 -6.00 13.98
CA ARG A 272 18.25 -5.48 12.61
C ARG A 272 18.49 -3.98 12.52
N LYS A 273 18.16 -3.22 13.57
CA LYS A 273 18.39 -1.78 13.61
C LYS A 273 19.82 -1.42 14.03
N ASP A 274 20.55 -2.36 14.64
CA ASP A 274 21.95 -2.19 14.98
C ASP A 274 22.83 -2.32 13.72
N LYS A 275 23.48 -1.20 13.38
CA LYS A 275 24.37 -1.12 12.21
C LYS A 275 25.63 -1.96 12.37
N ALA A 276 26.20 -2.01 13.58
CA ALA A 276 27.43 -2.75 13.83
C ALA A 276 27.16 -4.26 13.73
N HIS A 277 26.03 -4.71 14.30
CA HIS A 277 25.58 -6.08 14.16
C HIS A 277 25.33 -6.47 12.69
N CYS A 278 24.61 -5.63 11.93
CA CYS A 278 24.33 -5.90 10.52
C CYS A 278 25.60 -5.92 9.66
N GLU A 279 26.55 -5.02 9.89
CA GLU A 279 27.83 -5.02 9.18
C GLU A 279 28.61 -6.30 9.48
N LYS A 280 28.69 -6.70 10.76
CA LYS A 280 29.36 -7.94 11.16
C LYS A 280 28.75 -9.16 10.45
N LEU A 281 27.43 -9.32 10.48
CA LEU A 281 26.73 -10.41 9.78
C LEU A 281 27.04 -10.44 8.27
N TRP A 282 27.10 -9.27 7.63
CA TRP A 282 27.43 -9.17 6.22
C TRP A 282 28.89 -9.57 5.94
N GLN A 283 29.82 -9.17 6.80
CA GLN A 283 31.23 -9.55 6.68
C GLN A 283 31.43 -11.06 6.84
N GLU A 284 30.79 -11.67 7.83
CA GLU A 284 30.81 -13.12 8.06
C GLU A 284 30.27 -13.88 6.84
N HIS A 285 29.12 -13.46 6.30
CA HIS A 285 28.57 -14.02 5.07
C HIS A 285 29.54 -13.91 3.89
N CYS A 286 30.19 -12.75 3.73
CA CYS A 286 31.16 -12.53 2.67
C CYS A 286 32.39 -13.45 2.82
N GLN A 287 32.84 -13.71 4.04
CA GLN A 287 33.96 -14.62 4.31
C GLN A 287 33.59 -16.08 4.01
N GLU A 288 32.41 -16.52 4.45
CA GLU A 288 31.90 -17.87 4.19
C GLU A 288 31.77 -18.16 2.69
N LYS A 289 31.17 -17.23 1.94
CA LYS A 289 31.03 -17.35 0.48
C LYS A 289 32.38 -17.42 -0.24
N LYS A 290 33.36 -16.62 0.19
CA LYS A 290 34.74 -16.69 -0.33
C LYS A 290 35.40 -18.03 -0.03
N ALA A 291 35.24 -18.55 1.18
CA ALA A 291 35.76 -19.86 1.57
C ALA A 291 35.15 -20.99 0.72
N ASN A 292 33.88 -20.85 0.32
CA ASN A 292 33.17 -21.77 -0.56
C ASN A 292 33.46 -21.57 -2.07
N GLY A 293 34.46 -20.76 -2.42
CA GLY A 293 34.92 -20.58 -3.80
C GLY A 293 34.13 -19.57 -4.64
N GLU A 294 33.20 -18.80 -4.07
CA GLU A 294 32.51 -17.72 -4.79
C GLU A 294 33.48 -16.54 -4.99
N LYS A 295 33.94 -16.37 -6.24
CA LYS A 295 34.94 -15.37 -6.61
C LYS A 295 34.43 -13.92 -6.59
N TYR A 296 33.11 -13.71 -6.64
CA TYR A 296 32.53 -12.36 -6.71
C TYR A 296 31.25 -12.25 -5.88
N ILE A 297 31.32 -11.43 -4.82
CA ILE A 297 30.16 -11.00 -4.05
C ILE A 297 30.02 -9.51 -4.29
N LYS A 298 28.97 -9.14 -5.02
CA LYS A 298 28.69 -7.73 -5.31
C LYS A 298 28.35 -7.02 -4.01
N LYS A 299 29.25 -6.15 -3.53
CA LYS A 299 28.99 -5.29 -2.36
C LYS A 299 28.14 -4.08 -2.75
N ASP A 300 26.97 -4.33 -3.31
CA ASP A 300 25.96 -3.28 -3.48
C ASP A 300 24.92 -3.31 -2.36
N LYS A 301 24.34 -2.14 -2.10
CA LYS A 301 23.39 -1.93 -1.01
C LYS A 301 22.15 -2.83 -1.12
N GLU A 302 21.71 -3.13 -2.35
CA GLU A 302 20.53 -3.95 -2.58
C GLU A 302 20.79 -5.42 -2.20
N THR A 303 21.95 -5.94 -2.58
CA THR A 303 22.39 -7.30 -2.23
C THR A 303 22.50 -7.47 -0.72
N MET A 304 23.12 -6.50 -0.05
CA MET A 304 23.20 -6.48 1.41
C MET A 304 21.81 -6.38 2.06
N ASP A 305 20.95 -5.48 1.59
CA ASP A 305 19.57 -5.34 2.12
C ASP A 305 18.76 -6.64 1.96
N ARG A 306 18.90 -7.35 0.84
CA ARG A 306 18.24 -8.66 0.60
C ARG A 306 18.80 -9.76 1.50
N PHE A 307 20.12 -9.83 1.67
CA PHE A 307 20.74 -10.79 2.60
C PHE A 307 20.23 -10.57 4.02
N LEU A 308 20.31 -9.33 4.53
CA LEU A 308 19.87 -9.01 5.88
C LEU A 308 18.37 -9.28 6.06
N ALA A 309 17.54 -8.91 5.08
CA ALA A 309 16.12 -9.24 5.08
C ALA A 309 15.88 -10.74 5.25
N ASN A 310 16.54 -11.58 4.45
CA ASN A 310 16.40 -13.04 4.54
C ASN A 310 16.93 -13.60 5.86
N HIS A 311 18.06 -13.08 6.36
CA HIS A 311 18.62 -13.49 7.65
C HIS A 311 17.61 -13.26 8.79
N PHE A 312 17.05 -12.05 8.90
CA PHE A 312 16.12 -11.73 9.99
C PHE A 312 14.75 -12.41 9.84
N VAL A 313 14.27 -12.62 8.61
CA VAL A 313 13.07 -13.45 8.37
C VAL A 313 13.32 -14.89 8.83
N ASN A 314 14.48 -15.47 8.52
CA ASN A 314 14.83 -16.82 8.98
C ASN A 314 14.94 -16.93 10.50
N LYS A 315 15.45 -15.88 11.18
CA LYS A 315 15.42 -15.82 12.65
C LYS A 315 14.00 -15.88 13.20
N VAL A 316 13.05 -15.17 12.62
CA VAL A 316 11.63 -15.28 13.01
C VAL A 316 11.11 -16.69 12.76
N LEU A 317 11.39 -17.28 11.59
CA LEU A 317 10.93 -18.63 11.26
C LEU A 317 11.46 -19.72 12.20
N ALA A 318 12.59 -19.48 12.87
CA ALA A 318 13.19 -20.38 13.85
C ALA A 318 12.61 -20.24 15.26
N LEU A 319 11.78 -19.22 15.55
CA LEU A 319 11.14 -19.10 16.86
C LEU A 319 10.10 -20.22 17.05
N PRO A 320 10.00 -20.80 18.27
CA PRO A 320 9.12 -21.94 18.54
C PRO A 320 7.64 -21.61 18.29
N ASP A 321 7.22 -20.41 18.68
CA ASP A 321 5.83 -19.95 18.60
C ASP A 321 5.48 -19.24 17.29
N THR A 322 6.32 -19.36 16.26
CA THR A 322 6.00 -18.78 14.94
C THR A 322 4.78 -19.47 14.35
N PRO A 323 3.72 -18.71 14.00
CA PRO A 323 2.53 -19.30 13.40
C PRO A 323 2.82 -20.10 12.14
N GLU A 324 2.17 -21.25 11.98
CA GLU A 324 2.38 -22.16 10.85
C GLU A 324 2.16 -21.49 9.50
N PHE A 325 1.19 -20.58 9.39
CA PHE A 325 0.96 -19.86 8.14
C PHE A 325 2.15 -18.95 7.76
N ILE A 326 2.89 -18.37 8.73
CA ILE A 326 4.14 -17.64 8.46
C ILE A 326 5.23 -18.64 8.06
N LYS A 327 5.28 -19.85 8.63
CA LYS A 327 6.22 -20.89 8.20
C LYS A 327 5.94 -21.38 6.78
N HIS A 328 4.68 -21.48 6.39
CA HIS A 328 4.28 -21.88 5.04
C HIS A 328 4.71 -20.90 3.94
N THR A 329 4.89 -19.60 4.26
CA THR A 329 5.40 -18.64 3.27
C THR A 329 6.84 -18.95 2.82
N LYS A 330 7.65 -19.60 3.68
CA LYS A 330 9.00 -20.10 3.35
C LYS A 330 8.99 -21.13 2.23
N ASN A 331 8.02 -22.05 2.25
CA ASN A 331 7.89 -23.09 1.23
C ASN A 331 7.47 -22.51 -0.13
N LEU A 332 6.67 -21.44 -0.11
CA LEU A 332 6.30 -20.69 -1.32
C LEU A 332 7.49 -19.90 -1.89
N ARG A 333 8.38 -19.38 -1.02
CA ARG A 333 9.65 -18.77 -1.46
C ARG A 333 10.61 -19.78 -2.11
N ALA A 334 10.75 -20.97 -1.52
CA ALA A 334 11.68 -22.00 -1.97
C ALA A 334 11.29 -22.62 -3.34
N LYS A 335 10.00 -22.63 -3.70
CA LYS A 335 9.49 -23.19 -4.96
C LYS A 335 9.71 -22.29 -6.19
N GLY A 336 10.49 -21.22 -6.10
CA GLY A 336 10.73 -20.30 -7.23
C GLY A 336 9.49 -19.48 -7.66
N GLU A 337 8.34 -19.69 -7.02
CA GLU A 337 7.16 -18.84 -7.19
C GLU A 337 7.33 -17.45 -6.55
N ALA A 338 8.42 -17.25 -5.79
CA ALA A 338 8.96 -15.95 -5.38
C ALA A 338 9.74 -15.23 -6.49
N GLY A 339 9.29 -15.36 -7.74
CA GLY A 339 9.47 -14.31 -8.73
C GLY A 339 8.68 -13.09 -8.28
N PHE A 340 9.29 -12.29 -7.39
CA PHE A 340 8.95 -10.93 -7.01
C PHE A 340 7.45 -10.68 -6.67
N PHE A 341 7.16 -10.40 -5.39
CA PHE A 341 5.95 -9.71 -4.92
C PHE A 341 4.61 -10.18 -5.56
N LYS A 342 4.22 -11.45 -5.38
CA LYS A 342 2.81 -11.87 -5.52
C LYS A 342 2.16 -11.70 -4.16
N VAL A 343 1.55 -10.55 -3.93
CA VAL A 343 1.47 -10.08 -2.55
C VAL A 343 0.18 -10.50 -1.83
N PHE A 344 -0.96 -10.80 -2.49
CA PHE A 344 -2.21 -11.04 -1.74
C PHE A 344 -3.16 -12.09 -2.32
N THR A 345 -3.99 -12.63 -1.43
CA THR A 345 -5.15 -13.47 -1.75
C THR A 345 -6.46 -12.71 -1.49
N SER A 346 -7.56 -13.20 -2.06
CA SER A 346 -8.93 -12.81 -1.68
C SER A 346 -9.72 -14.04 -1.24
N ASP A 347 -10.71 -13.83 -0.38
CA ASP A 347 -11.58 -14.89 0.18
C ASP A 347 -12.25 -15.76 -0.91
N SER A 348 -12.52 -15.19 -2.09
CA SER A 348 -13.04 -15.92 -3.23
C SER A 348 -11.89 -16.47 -4.08
N GLY A 349 -11.63 -17.78 -4.03
CA GLY A 349 -10.73 -18.47 -4.97
C GLY A 349 -11.15 -18.40 -6.46
N LYS A 350 -12.25 -17.71 -6.79
CA LYS A 350 -12.72 -17.40 -8.14
C LYS A 350 -13.14 -15.93 -8.22
N LEU A 351 -12.60 -15.21 -9.21
CA LEU A 351 -12.79 -13.79 -9.40
C LEU A 351 -14.11 -13.51 -10.14
N LYS A 352 -14.93 -12.56 -9.67
CA LYS A 352 -16.05 -12.02 -10.44
C LYS A 352 -15.54 -10.92 -11.39
N LYS A 353 -16.04 -10.92 -12.64
CA LYS A 353 -15.70 -9.87 -13.63
C LYS A 353 -16.23 -8.50 -13.20
N TRP A 354 -15.48 -7.45 -13.51
CA TRP A 354 -15.88 -6.07 -13.24
C TRP A 354 -16.90 -5.66 -14.28
N ASP A 355 -18.16 -5.47 -13.86
CA ASP A 355 -19.17 -4.86 -14.72
C ASP A 355 -18.93 -3.34 -14.77
N SER A 356 -18.07 -2.94 -15.70
CA SER A 356 -17.69 -1.53 -15.90
C SER A 356 -18.88 -0.71 -16.38
N GLU A 357 -19.90 -1.34 -16.95
CA GLU A 357 -21.10 -0.66 -17.40
C GLU A 357 -21.99 -0.28 -16.21
N LYS A 358 -22.12 -1.13 -15.19
CA LYS A 358 -22.79 -0.79 -13.93
C LYS A 358 -22.08 0.35 -13.17
N CYS A 359 -20.74 0.36 -13.14
CA CYS A 359 -19.96 1.37 -12.40
C CYS A 359 -20.03 2.79 -12.99
N ILE A 360 -20.41 2.92 -14.27
CA ILE A 360 -20.36 4.19 -15.01
C ILE A 360 -21.77 4.65 -15.45
N LYS A 361 -22.84 3.96 -15.04
CA LYS A 361 -24.23 4.36 -15.31
C LYS A 361 -24.56 5.77 -14.77
N HIS A 362 -23.95 6.15 -13.64
CA HIS A 362 -24.20 7.46 -13.00
C HIS A 362 -23.17 8.55 -13.35
N VAL A 363 -22.20 8.25 -14.23
CA VAL A 363 -21.22 9.25 -14.67
C VAL A 363 -21.75 9.89 -15.96
N SER A 364 -22.09 11.19 -15.89
CA SER A 364 -22.61 12.04 -16.98
C SER A 364 -22.01 11.71 -18.37
N ASN A 365 -22.82 11.70 -19.44
CA ASN A 365 -22.42 11.34 -20.81
C ASN A 365 -21.57 12.42 -21.55
N THR A 366 -20.53 12.95 -20.89
CA THR A 366 -19.59 13.89 -21.52
C THR A 366 -18.51 13.14 -22.33
N ASN A 367 -17.86 13.81 -23.31
CA ASN A 367 -16.73 13.23 -24.07
C ASN A 367 -15.57 12.74 -23.15
N ARG A 368 -15.43 13.36 -21.97
CA ARG A 368 -14.47 12.98 -20.93
C ARG A 368 -14.85 11.65 -20.24
N THR A 369 -16.15 11.40 -20.07
CA THR A 369 -16.67 10.11 -19.59
C THR A 369 -16.52 9.01 -20.62
N LYS A 370 -16.64 9.31 -21.92
CA LYS A 370 -16.29 8.34 -22.97
C LYS A 370 -14.83 7.92 -22.89
N GLN A 371 -13.91 8.83 -22.57
CA GLN A 371 -12.48 8.53 -22.40
C GLN A 371 -12.19 7.73 -21.11
N LEU A 372 -12.87 8.03 -19.99
CA LEU A 372 -12.84 7.18 -18.78
C LEU A 372 -13.44 5.80 -19.08
N LYS A 373 -14.64 5.71 -19.66
CA LYS A 373 -15.29 4.45 -20.10
C LYS A 373 -14.39 3.66 -21.05
N ARG A 374 -13.61 4.33 -21.90
CA ARG A 374 -12.66 3.71 -22.82
C ARG A 374 -11.44 3.18 -22.07
N ARG A 375 -10.81 3.97 -21.21
CA ARG A 375 -9.68 3.52 -20.37
C ARG A 375 -10.09 2.41 -19.39
N PHE A 376 -11.27 2.47 -18.80
CA PHE A 376 -11.83 1.39 -17.98
C PHE A 376 -12.07 0.12 -18.79
N ARG A 377 -12.54 0.23 -20.04
CA ARG A 377 -12.68 -0.92 -20.96
C ARG A 377 -11.33 -1.46 -21.46
N GLU A 378 -10.34 -0.60 -21.66
CA GLU A 378 -8.97 -0.96 -22.10
C GLU A 378 -8.15 -1.65 -20.97
N LEU A 379 -8.48 -1.40 -19.70
CA LEU A 379 -7.86 -2.04 -18.53
C LEU A 379 -8.43 -3.45 -18.21
N LEU A 380 -9.46 -3.89 -18.95
CA LEU A 380 -10.08 -5.21 -18.84
C LEU A 380 -9.63 -6.07 -20.04
N PRO A 381 -8.87 -7.16 -19.83
CA PRO A 381 -8.63 -8.09 -20.93
C PRO A 381 -9.94 -8.83 -21.24
N GLY A 382 -10.39 -8.77 -22.50
CA GLY A 382 -11.42 -9.68 -23.00
C GLY A 382 -12.60 -9.08 -23.76
N VAL A 383 -12.50 -7.89 -24.37
CA VAL A 383 -13.46 -7.48 -25.41
C VAL A 383 -12.73 -6.87 -26.61
N SER A 384 -11.97 -7.68 -27.34
CA SER A 384 -11.84 -7.46 -28.77
C SER A 384 -13.16 -7.93 -29.40
N LYS A 385 -14.07 -7.00 -29.69
CA LYS A 385 -15.11 -7.29 -30.68
C LYS A 385 -14.38 -7.52 -31.99
N SER A 386 -14.45 -8.76 -32.49
CA SER A 386 -14.25 -9.08 -33.89
C SER A 386 -15.06 -8.08 -34.71
N LYS A 387 -14.36 -7.16 -35.39
CA LYS A 387 -14.95 -6.56 -36.57
C LYS A 387 -14.78 -7.60 -37.66
N SER A 388 -15.87 -8.29 -37.95
CA SER A 388 -16.04 -8.95 -39.24
C SER A 388 -15.69 -7.94 -40.33
N ILE A 389 -14.70 -8.29 -41.13
CA ILE A 389 -14.45 -7.65 -42.42
C ILE A 389 -15.66 -8.02 -43.29
N PRO A 390 -16.37 -7.07 -43.90
CA PRO A 390 -17.35 -7.40 -44.93
C PRO A 390 -16.58 -7.90 -46.15
N THR A 391 -16.65 -9.22 -46.39
CA THR A 391 -16.21 -9.84 -47.63
C THR A 391 -17.05 -9.24 -48.77
N THR A 392 -16.46 -8.29 -49.50
CA THR A 392 -17.06 -7.82 -50.75
C THR A 392 -16.45 -8.70 -51.84
N GLN A 393 -17.22 -9.70 -52.28
CA GLN A 393 -16.99 -10.37 -53.56
C GLN A 393 -16.99 -9.29 -54.65
N LYS A 394 -15.88 -9.13 -55.35
CA LYS A 394 -15.89 -8.58 -56.70
C LYS A 394 -15.49 -9.68 -57.66
N GLN A 395 -16.51 -10.14 -58.40
CA GLN A 395 -16.40 -10.87 -59.64
C GLN A 395 -15.47 -10.10 -60.59
N PHE A 396 -14.45 -10.78 -61.10
CA PHE A 396 -13.79 -10.38 -62.34
C PHE A 396 -14.39 -11.26 -63.44
N GLU A 397 -15.40 -10.74 -64.12
CA GLU A 397 -15.69 -11.11 -65.50
C GLU A 397 -14.83 -10.19 -66.38
N GLY A 398 -13.92 -10.78 -67.15
CA GLY A 398 -13.49 -10.15 -68.41
C GLY A 398 -14.66 -10.12 -69.40
N PRO A 399 -14.57 -9.34 -70.50
CA PRO A 399 -13.81 -9.90 -71.61
C PRO A 399 -13.19 -8.89 -72.62
N SER A 400 -12.32 -9.45 -73.47
CA SER A 400 -12.05 -9.12 -74.89
C SER A 400 -11.39 -7.78 -75.27
N ARG A 401 -10.11 -7.84 -75.69
CA ARG A 401 -9.70 -8.14 -77.07
C ARG A 401 -8.24 -8.55 -77.11
#